data_AF-A0A352MFG7-F1
#
_entry.id   AF-A0A352MFG7-F1
#
_cell.length_a   1.000
_cell.length_b   1.000
_cell.length_c   1.000
_cell.angle_alpha   90.00
_cell.angle_beta   90.00
_cell.angle_gamma   90.00
#
_symmetry.space_group_name_H-M   'P 1'
#
loop_
_entity.id
_entity.type
_entity.pdbx_description
1 polymer ?
#
loop_
_entity_poly.entity_id
_entity_poly.type
_entity_poly.pdbx_seq_one_letter_code
_entity_poly.pdbx_strand_id
1 'polypeptide(L)'
;MNSRKLSLLLITFMLFGFPVISHCQVKITDGVDMTMNANSLLELESINKGLLITRVELVSLDLPDPLTDPVPPGMLVYSTGGTVPDGFYFWNGSKWVSFNVSETPATKSADATLLKSETLVLASGDITLTLPVVTSSDNGLSITIKNIGTHINLVTVEGNSGATVDGTSETSLTRWRGQTYVAWEGNWITRNRETRTENLLDVSQNGSFTTIPEVIEFLNLHMTGPTVVRLSGETHEIDATQTINLPFPVTFQGISFGETEIDGTSGVSGNPMFDCQTECYFKMLTFKAYSNASGNNALNFTGSGTYHEVKD
;
A
#
# COMPACT_ATOMS: atom_id res chain seq x y z
N MET A 1 30.12 71.43 30.36
CA MET A 1 31.19 70.64 29.73
C MET A 1 31.68 71.43 28.51
N ASN A 2 32.98 71.75 28.38
CA ASN A 2 33.48 72.52 27.23
C ASN A 2 33.20 71.77 25.92
N SER A 3 32.91 72.48 24.83
CA SER A 3 32.51 71.91 23.53
C SER A 3 33.46 70.81 23.02
N ARG A 4 34.77 70.94 23.30
CA ARG A 4 35.79 69.92 23.03
C ARG A 4 35.59 68.60 23.79
N LYS A 5 35.18 68.65 25.06
CA LYS A 5 34.92 67.45 25.89
C LYS A 5 33.61 66.76 25.50
N LEU A 6 32.59 67.53 25.09
CA LEU A 6 31.33 66.97 24.56
C LEU A 6 31.54 66.32 23.19
N SER A 7 32.34 66.94 22.31
CA SER A 7 32.69 66.37 21.01
C SER A 7 33.53 65.10 21.16
N LEU A 8 34.48 65.06 22.11
CA LEU A 8 35.25 63.85 22.41
C LEU A 8 34.36 62.72 22.96
N LEU A 9 33.43 63.03 23.88
CA LEU A 9 32.49 62.05 24.43
C LEU A 9 31.54 61.49 23.35
N LEU A 10 31.06 62.33 22.42
CA LEU A 10 30.25 61.91 21.29
C LEU A 10 31.01 60.98 20.34
N ILE A 11 32.28 61.30 20.05
CA ILE A 11 33.14 60.48 19.20
C ILE A 11 33.42 59.12 19.87
N THR A 12 33.66 59.09 21.19
CA THR A 12 33.84 57.84 21.93
C THR A 12 32.56 57.00 21.99
N PHE A 13 31.38 57.62 22.18
CA PHE A 13 30.10 56.91 22.12
C PHE A 13 29.78 56.39 20.71
N MET A 14 30.19 57.08 19.65
CA MET A 14 30.00 56.64 18.26
C MET A 14 30.97 55.52 17.85
N LEU A 15 32.18 55.48 18.44
CA LEU A 15 33.19 54.44 18.19
C LEU A 15 33.02 53.18 19.04
N PHE A 16 32.38 53.27 20.22
CA PHE A 16 32.24 52.15 21.16
C PHE A 16 30.79 51.80 21.54
N GLY A 17 29.79 52.58 21.10
CA GLY A 17 28.40 52.47 21.58
C GLY A 17 27.43 51.67 20.69
N PHE A 18 27.86 51.16 19.53
CA PHE A 18 27.04 50.28 18.70
C PHE A 18 27.61 48.86 18.72
N PRO A 19 27.01 47.91 19.47
CA PRO A 19 27.31 46.50 19.26
C PRO A 19 26.78 46.12 17.87
N VAL A 20 27.68 46.00 16.89
CA VAL A 20 27.35 45.38 15.61
C VAL A 20 27.12 43.90 15.89
N ILE A 21 25.86 43.46 15.89
CA ILE A 21 25.53 42.04 15.96
C ILE A 21 25.94 41.46 14.61
N SER A 22 27.15 40.91 14.54
CA SER A 22 27.60 40.16 13.37
C SER A 22 26.92 38.80 13.40
N HIS A 23 25.93 38.59 12.53
CA HIS A 23 25.39 37.26 12.27
C HIS A 23 26.36 36.52 11.36
N CYS A 24 27.03 35.50 11.88
CA CYS A 24 27.87 34.61 11.06
C CYS A 24 27.00 33.44 10.59
N GLN A 25 26.65 33.46 9.30
CA GLN A 25 26.20 32.28 8.57
C GLN A 25 27.39 31.75 7.76
N VAL A 26 27.46 30.45 7.57
CA VAL A 26 28.61 29.79 6.92
C VAL A 26 28.15 29.17 5.60
N LYS A 27 28.71 29.63 4.47
CA LYS A 27 28.61 28.94 3.18
C LYS A 27 29.94 28.29 2.84
N ILE A 28 29.93 26.98 2.59
CA ILE A 28 31.08 26.22 2.09
C ILE A 28 30.74 25.83 0.65
N THR A 29 31.42 26.45 -0.32
CA THR A 29 31.15 26.24 -1.75
C THR A 29 32.42 26.13 -2.58
N ASP A 30 32.36 25.39 -3.69
CA ASP A 30 33.33 25.46 -4.80
C ASP A 30 32.77 26.13 -6.07
N GLY A 31 31.57 26.73 -5.97
CA GLY A 31 30.95 27.56 -6.99
C GLY A 31 31.38 29.03 -6.97
N VAL A 32 30.89 29.81 -7.93
CA VAL A 32 31.20 31.24 -8.07
C VAL A 32 30.18 32.16 -7.40
N ASP A 33 29.00 31.66 -7.07
CA ASP A 33 27.95 32.44 -6.40
C ASP A 33 28.11 32.38 -4.88
N MET A 34 28.42 33.53 -4.29
CA MET A 34 28.57 33.70 -2.84
C MET A 34 27.29 34.20 -2.18
N THR A 35 26.20 34.36 -2.96
CA THR A 35 24.87 34.63 -2.41
C THR A 35 24.44 33.43 -1.58
N MET A 36 24.03 33.69 -0.36
CA MET A 36 23.64 32.68 0.61
C MET A 36 22.15 32.78 0.87
N ASN A 37 21.51 31.65 1.13
CA ASN A 37 20.10 31.60 1.50
C ASN A 37 19.91 32.30 2.85
N ALA A 38 19.07 33.35 2.88
CA ALA A 38 18.81 34.14 4.09
C ALA A 38 18.26 33.30 5.26
N ASN A 39 17.69 32.12 5.00
CA ASN A 39 17.16 31.19 6.00
C ASN A 39 18.17 30.10 6.43
N SER A 40 19.39 30.08 5.87
CA SER A 40 20.40 29.05 6.17
C SER A 40 21.41 29.54 7.21
N LEU A 41 21.72 28.71 8.21
CA LEU A 41 22.87 28.95 9.10
C LEU A 41 24.16 28.33 8.54
N LEU A 42 24.02 27.18 7.87
CA LEU A 42 25.08 26.47 7.15
C LEU A 42 24.55 26.10 5.75
N GLU A 43 25.25 26.53 4.71
CA GLU A 43 24.97 26.17 3.31
C GLU A 43 26.18 25.42 2.72
N LEU A 44 25.93 24.25 2.14
CA LEU A 44 26.94 23.45 1.46
C LEU A 44 26.56 23.35 -0.02
N GLU A 45 27.41 23.86 -0.91
CA GLU A 45 27.16 23.83 -2.35
C GLU A 45 28.39 23.26 -3.06
N SER A 46 28.20 22.18 -3.82
CA SER A 46 29.25 21.65 -4.69
C SER A 46 28.62 20.82 -5.81
N ILE A 47 29.24 20.83 -6.98
CA ILE A 47 28.81 19.99 -8.11
C ILE A 47 29.33 18.54 -8.02
N ASN A 48 30.26 18.25 -7.11
CA ASN A 48 30.94 16.95 -7.03
C ASN A 48 31.37 16.50 -5.62
N LYS A 49 30.98 17.21 -4.55
CA LYS A 49 31.24 16.83 -3.16
C LYS A 49 29.94 16.72 -2.38
N GLY A 50 29.92 15.83 -1.39
CA GLY A 50 28.81 15.68 -0.43
C GLY A 50 29.25 16.01 1.00
N LEU A 51 28.30 15.93 1.93
CA LEU A 51 28.56 16.03 3.37
C LEU A 51 28.73 14.65 3.97
N LEU A 52 29.91 14.35 4.50
CA LEU A 52 30.12 13.18 5.35
C LEU A 52 29.79 13.57 6.80
N ILE A 53 28.61 13.17 7.28
CA ILE A 53 28.17 13.38 8.67
C ILE A 53 29.07 12.60 9.63
N THR A 54 29.18 13.08 10.88
CA THR A 54 29.89 12.42 11.97
C THR A 54 29.53 10.94 12.06
N ARG A 55 30.55 10.09 11.93
CA ARG A 55 30.44 8.63 12.03
C ARG A 55 30.72 8.21 13.47
N VAL A 56 29.79 7.50 14.10
CA VAL A 56 29.88 7.10 15.52
C VAL A 56 29.58 5.61 15.66
N GLU A 57 30.23 4.96 16.63
CA GLU A 57 30.00 3.54 16.96
C GLU A 57 28.82 3.43 17.94
N LEU A 58 27.58 3.47 17.44
CA LEU A 58 26.41 3.29 18.31
C LEU A 58 26.35 1.83 18.83
N VAL A 59 26.28 1.69 20.15
CA VAL A 59 26.23 0.39 20.84
C VAL A 59 24.83 0.01 21.34
N SER A 60 23.91 0.96 21.38
CA SER A 60 22.52 0.78 21.77
C SER A 60 21.67 1.88 21.14
N LEU A 61 20.41 1.58 20.81
CA LEU A 61 19.46 2.61 20.39
C LEU A 61 18.91 3.40 21.58
N ASP A 62 18.88 2.80 22.77
CA ASP A 62 18.22 3.39 23.95
C ASP A 62 19.18 4.19 24.85
N LEU A 63 20.46 4.28 24.48
CA LEU A 63 21.48 5.03 25.22
C LEU A 63 22.12 6.13 24.36
N PRO A 64 22.53 7.26 24.96
CA PRO A 64 23.22 8.33 24.25
C PRO A 64 24.63 7.93 23.77
N ASP A 65 25.21 6.89 24.37
CA ASP A 65 26.55 6.40 24.05
C ASP A 65 26.74 6.14 22.54
N PRO A 66 27.88 6.55 21.96
CA PRO A 66 29.12 7.01 22.62
C PRO A 66 29.14 8.53 22.88
N LEU A 67 28.04 9.25 22.64
CA LEU A 67 27.96 10.67 22.95
C LEU A 67 27.68 10.88 24.44
N THR A 68 28.14 12.00 24.99
CA THR A 68 27.90 12.36 26.39
C THR A 68 26.50 12.93 26.57
N ASP A 69 25.75 12.39 27.52
CA ASP A 69 24.42 12.90 27.93
C ASP A 69 24.51 14.32 28.52
N PRO A 70 23.56 15.24 28.24
CA PRO A 70 22.40 15.08 27.36
C PRO A 70 22.71 15.28 25.88
N VAL A 71 22.27 14.33 25.04
CA VAL A 71 22.29 14.50 23.58
C VAL A 71 21.09 15.36 23.16
N PRO A 72 21.30 16.48 22.43
CA PRO A 72 20.21 17.32 21.95
C PRO A 72 19.28 16.56 20.97
N PRO A 73 17.94 16.70 21.09
CA PRO A 73 17.02 16.20 20.08
C PRO A 73 17.35 16.75 18.68
N GLY A 74 17.28 15.88 17.67
CA GLY A 74 17.64 16.20 16.29
C GLY A 74 19.12 16.01 15.93
N MET A 75 19.97 15.61 16.89
CA MET A 75 21.35 15.21 16.61
C MET A 75 21.37 14.11 15.56
N LEU A 76 22.04 14.33 14.42
CA LEU A 76 22.16 13.36 13.32
C LEU A 76 23.57 12.78 13.27
N VAL A 77 23.65 11.46 13.19
CA VAL A 77 24.91 10.72 13.07
C VAL A 77 24.77 9.61 12.03
N TYR A 78 25.91 9.09 11.56
CA TYR A 78 25.96 7.82 10.85
C TYR A 78 26.53 6.74 11.78
N SER A 79 25.74 5.74 12.15
CA SER A 79 26.23 4.57 12.88
C SER A 79 27.17 3.78 11.98
N THR A 80 28.34 3.42 12.48
CA THR A 80 29.26 2.50 11.82
C THR A 80 30.19 1.88 12.85
N GLY A 81 30.51 0.58 12.71
CA GLY A 81 31.49 -0.09 13.57
C GLY A 81 31.01 -0.46 14.98
N GLY A 82 29.76 -0.15 15.35
CA GLY A 82 29.12 -0.55 16.60
C GLY A 82 28.27 -1.83 16.48
N THR A 83 27.38 -2.06 17.45
CA THR A 83 26.37 -3.15 17.41
C THR A 83 25.09 -2.74 16.69
N VAL A 84 24.81 -1.44 16.63
CA VAL A 84 23.69 -0.87 15.86
C VAL A 84 24.04 -0.90 14.37
N PRO A 85 23.17 -1.43 13.49
CA PRO A 85 23.45 -1.53 12.06
C PRO A 85 23.87 -0.21 11.43
N ASP A 86 24.80 -0.28 10.49
CA ASP A 86 25.32 0.88 9.77
C ASP A 86 24.18 1.67 9.08
N GLY A 87 24.14 2.98 9.28
CA GLY A 87 23.07 3.81 8.76
C GLY A 87 22.96 5.18 9.41
N PHE A 88 22.08 6.03 8.89
CA PHE A 88 21.80 7.34 9.50
C PHE A 88 20.85 7.18 10.68
N TYR A 89 21.15 7.83 11.80
CA TYR A 89 20.31 7.85 13.00
C TYR A 89 20.18 9.27 13.51
N PHE A 90 19.01 9.63 14.04
CA PHE A 90 18.85 10.86 14.80
C PHE A 90 18.40 10.59 16.23
N TRP A 91 18.85 11.40 17.18
CA TRP A 91 18.38 11.35 18.55
C TRP A 91 17.01 12.03 18.64
N ASN A 92 15.96 11.31 19.04
CA ASN A 92 14.62 11.90 19.15
C ASN A 92 14.39 12.63 20.49
N GLY A 93 15.42 12.73 21.35
CA GLY A 93 15.34 13.23 22.72
C GLY A 93 15.31 12.13 23.79
N SER A 94 15.16 10.86 23.40
CA SER A 94 15.13 9.72 24.31
C SER A 94 15.87 8.47 23.79
N LYS A 95 15.92 8.28 22.47
CA LYS A 95 16.59 7.17 21.81
C LYS A 95 17.04 7.54 20.40
N TRP A 96 17.99 6.78 19.85
CA TRP A 96 18.38 6.83 18.45
C TRP A 96 17.30 6.20 17.58
N VAL A 97 16.93 6.89 16.51
CA VAL A 97 15.94 6.44 15.52
C VAL A 97 16.61 6.39 14.16
N SER A 98 16.56 5.23 13.51
CA SER A 98 17.08 5.08 12.14
C SER A 98 16.33 5.98 11.18
N PHE A 99 17.07 6.69 10.33
CA PHE A 99 16.54 7.48 9.22
C PHE A 99 16.21 6.59 8.01
N ASN A 100 16.86 5.43 7.90
CA ASN A 100 16.57 4.43 6.86
C ASN A 100 15.56 3.42 7.40
N VAL A 101 14.34 3.45 6.86
CA VAL A 101 13.39 2.35 7.02
C VAL A 101 13.57 1.42 5.82
N SER A 102 14.54 0.51 5.89
CA SER A 102 14.55 -0.63 4.97
C SER A 102 13.42 -1.56 5.40
N GLU A 103 12.29 -1.49 4.71
CA GLU A 103 11.20 -2.45 4.92
C GLU A 103 11.65 -3.81 4.37
N THR A 104 11.94 -4.75 5.26
CA THR A 104 12.09 -6.16 4.87
C THR A 104 10.71 -6.78 4.95
N PRO A 105 10.10 -7.24 3.84
CA PRO A 105 8.77 -7.81 3.89
C PRO A 105 8.76 -9.11 4.70
N ALA A 106 7.85 -9.22 5.67
CA ALA A 106 7.53 -10.50 6.27
C ALA A 106 6.69 -11.33 5.28
N THR A 107 6.91 -12.65 5.23
CA THR A 107 6.13 -13.55 4.39
C THR A 107 5.26 -14.45 5.25
N LYS A 108 4.00 -14.66 4.84
CA LYS A 108 3.03 -15.53 5.55
C LYS A 108 2.33 -16.43 4.54
N SER A 109 2.26 -17.72 4.85
CA SER A 109 1.58 -18.74 4.04
C SER A 109 0.69 -19.66 4.87
N ALA A 110 0.39 -19.25 6.10
CA ALA A 110 -0.49 -19.92 7.06
C ALA A 110 -1.05 -18.86 8.01
N ASP A 111 -2.14 -19.20 8.70
CA ASP A 111 -2.77 -18.33 9.68
C ASP A 111 -1.75 -17.85 10.73
N ALA A 112 -1.80 -16.56 11.04
CA ALA A 112 -0.85 -15.97 11.96
C ALA A 112 -1.37 -14.68 12.60
N THR A 113 -1.00 -14.47 13.86
CA THR A 113 -1.03 -13.13 14.46
C THR A 113 0.23 -12.36 14.07
N LEU A 114 0.04 -11.18 13.50
CA LEU A 114 1.14 -10.32 13.06
C LEU A 114 1.83 -9.63 14.23
N LEU A 115 3.11 -9.28 14.05
CA LEU A 115 3.92 -8.57 15.03
C LEU A 115 3.90 -7.07 14.76
N LYS A 116 3.99 -6.25 15.82
CA LYS A 116 4.11 -4.79 15.71
C LYS A 116 5.32 -4.31 14.91
N SER A 117 6.35 -5.15 14.79
CA SER A 117 7.56 -4.87 14.00
C SER A 117 7.39 -5.14 12.51
N GLU A 118 6.33 -5.83 12.09
CA GLU A 118 6.07 -6.14 10.68
C GLU A 118 5.37 -4.94 10.03
N THR A 119 6.07 -4.17 9.20
CA THR A 119 5.50 -3.00 8.52
C THR A 119 4.95 -3.33 7.12
N LEU A 120 5.50 -4.36 6.48
CA LEU A 120 5.06 -4.90 5.20
C LEU A 120 4.98 -6.43 5.27
N VAL A 121 3.82 -6.99 4.93
CA VAL A 121 3.52 -8.42 4.94
C VAL A 121 3.07 -8.85 3.55
N LEU A 122 3.77 -9.84 2.99
CA LEU A 122 3.39 -10.53 1.76
C LEU A 122 2.75 -11.86 2.14
N ALA A 123 1.46 -11.97 1.86
CA ALA A 123 0.63 -13.12 2.24
C ALA A 123 0.28 -13.97 1.02
N SER A 124 0.27 -15.28 1.15
CA SER A 124 -0.20 -16.21 0.13
C SER A 124 -0.99 -17.36 0.75
N GLY A 125 -1.85 -18.00 -0.04
CA GLY A 125 -2.78 -19.02 0.44
C GLY A 125 -4.14 -18.46 0.89
N ASP A 126 -5.06 -19.37 1.17
CA ASP A 126 -6.32 -19.08 1.86
C ASP A 126 -6.05 -19.06 3.37
N ILE A 127 -5.77 -17.87 3.90
CA ILE A 127 -5.28 -17.71 5.28
C ILE A 127 -5.94 -16.52 5.98
N THR A 128 -5.96 -16.59 7.31
CA THR A 128 -6.40 -15.50 8.18
C THR A 128 -5.21 -14.90 8.92
N LEU A 129 -5.03 -13.58 8.78
CA LEU A 129 -4.04 -12.80 9.50
C LEU A 129 -4.70 -11.93 10.57
N THR A 130 -4.33 -12.15 11.82
CA THR A 130 -4.83 -11.35 12.95
C THR A 130 -3.88 -10.18 13.21
N LEU A 131 -4.38 -8.95 13.16
CA LEU A 131 -3.60 -7.76 13.53
C LEU A 131 -3.18 -7.81 15.00
N PRO A 132 -2.04 -7.23 15.41
CA PRO A 132 -1.62 -7.26 16.81
C PRO A 132 -2.53 -6.40 17.69
N VAL A 133 -2.56 -6.71 18.98
CA VAL A 133 -3.18 -5.85 20.00
C VAL A 133 -2.45 -4.50 20.04
N VAL A 134 -3.19 -3.40 19.98
CA VAL A 134 -2.65 -2.04 20.01
C VAL A 134 -3.29 -1.21 21.12
N THR A 135 -2.57 -0.19 21.56
CA THR A 135 -2.99 0.78 22.57
C THR A 135 -2.71 2.20 22.05
N SER A 136 -3.08 3.24 22.80
CA SER A 136 -2.81 4.63 22.39
C SER A 136 -1.32 4.97 22.24
N SER A 137 -0.40 4.20 22.86
CA SER A 137 1.04 4.38 22.65
C SER A 137 1.52 3.88 21.28
N ASP A 138 0.70 3.10 20.59
CA ASP A 138 1.00 2.56 19.26
C ASP A 138 0.44 3.46 18.13
N ASN A 139 -0.16 4.61 18.46
CA ASN A 139 -0.76 5.51 17.46
C ASN A 139 0.21 5.80 16.30
N GLY A 140 -0.25 5.55 15.07
CA GLY A 140 0.53 5.74 13.85
C GLY A 140 1.32 4.50 13.39
N LEU A 141 1.45 3.46 14.22
CA LEU A 141 1.97 2.16 13.78
C LEU A 141 1.15 1.68 12.58
N SER A 142 1.84 1.29 11.51
CA SER A 142 1.21 0.95 10.24
C SER A 142 1.71 -0.41 9.74
N ILE A 143 0.77 -1.27 9.34
CA ILE A 143 1.07 -2.57 8.73
C ILE A 143 0.40 -2.62 7.37
N THR A 144 1.18 -2.84 6.32
CA THR A 144 0.66 -3.07 4.97
C THR A 144 0.66 -4.56 4.69
N ILE A 145 -0.50 -5.12 4.37
CA ILE A 145 -0.66 -6.52 3.98
C ILE A 145 -0.98 -6.56 2.49
N LYS A 146 -0.27 -7.40 1.73
CA LYS A 146 -0.52 -7.63 0.30
C LYS A 146 -0.68 -9.11 0.03
N ASN A 147 -1.77 -9.49 -0.62
CA ASN A 147 -1.95 -10.84 -1.13
C ASN A 147 -1.11 -11.02 -2.42
N ILE A 148 -0.13 -11.92 -2.37
CA ILE A 148 0.75 -12.31 -3.49
C ILE A 148 0.48 -13.75 -3.97
N GLY A 149 -0.58 -14.38 -3.47
CA GLY A 149 -1.01 -15.73 -3.85
C GLY A 149 -1.58 -15.81 -5.27
N THR A 150 -2.14 -16.97 -5.59
CA THR A 150 -2.82 -17.22 -6.87
C THR A 150 -4.25 -16.66 -6.87
N HIS A 151 -4.96 -16.72 -7.99
CA HIS A 151 -6.32 -16.16 -8.12
C HIS A 151 -7.33 -16.82 -7.19
N ILE A 152 -7.10 -18.07 -6.79
CA ILE A 152 -7.94 -18.79 -5.83
C ILE A 152 -7.66 -18.41 -4.36
N ASN A 153 -6.58 -17.68 -4.07
CA ASN A 153 -6.21 -17.34 -2.71
C ASN A 153 -6.93 -16.10 -2.18
N LEU A 154 -7.56 -16.24 -1.02
CA LEU A 154 -8.20 -15.17 -0.25
C LEU A 154 -7.47 -14.98 1.09
N VAL A 155 -6.92 -13.79 1.30
CA VAL A 155 -6.32 -13.42 2.59
C VAL A 155 -7.34 -12.65 3.40
N THR A 156 -7.79 -13.22 4.50
CA THR A 156 -8.67 -12.55 5.47
C THR A 156 -7.83 -11.86 6.54
N VAL A 157 -8.20 -10.64 6.91
CA VAL A 157 -7.53 -9.85 7.95
C VAL A 157 -8.57 -9.43 8.98
N GLU A 158 -8.27 -9.73 10.25
CA GLU A 158 -9.14 -9.45 11.39
C GLU A 158 -8.37 -8.72 12.50
N GLY A 159 -9.09 -8.02 13.38
CA GLY A 159 -8.50 -7.46 14.60
C GLY A 159 -8.36 -8.53 15.70
N ASN A 160 -7.34 -8.40 16.54
CA ASN A 160 -7.17 -9.31 17.66
C ASN A 160 -8.37 -9.28 18.62
N SER A 161 -8.74 -10.44 19.16
CA SER A 161 -9.77 -10.57 20.20
C SER A 161 -11.12 -9.95 19.80
N GLY A 162 -11.46 -9.98 18.50
CA GLY A 162 -12.72 -9.45 17.97
C GLY A 162 -12.75 -7.93 17.80
N ALA A 163 -11.61 -7.25 17.89
CA ALA A 163 -11.53 -5.83 17.57
C ALA A 163 -11.91 -5.59 16.10
N THR A 164 -12.71 -4.55 15.85
CA THR A 164 -13.11 -4.18 14.48
C THR A 164 -12.10 -3.24 13.86
N VAL A 165 -11.96 -3.29 12.54
CA VAL A 165 -11.24 -2.32 11.72
C VAL A 165 -12.25 -1.46 10.98
N ASP A 166 -12.30 -0.15 11.22
CA ASP A 166 -13.32 0.75 10.62
C ASP A 166 -14.78 0.24 10.75
N GLY A 167 -15.07 -0.46 11.85
CA GLY A 167 -16.39 -1.05 12.14
C GLY A 167 -16.66 -2.40 11.48
N THR A 168 -15.72 -2.98 10.72
CA THR A 168 -15.84 -4.34 10.19
C THR A 168 -15.05 -5.33 11.05
N SER A 169 -15.59 -6.54 11.24
CA SER A 169 -14.90 -7.61 11.98
C SER A 169 -13.69 -8.15 11.23
N GLU A 170 -13.80 -8.18 9.91
CA GLU A 170 -12.78 -8.68 9.01
C GLU A 170 -12.80 -7.90 7.69
N THR A 171 -11.73 -8.07 6.92
CA THR A 171 -11.59 -7.60 5.54
C THR A 171 -10.88 -8.67 4.74
N SER A 172 -11.21 -8.82 3.46
CA SER A 172 -10.60 -9.85 2.61
C SER A 172 -9.89 -9.24 1.42
N LEU A 173 -8.71 -9.76 1.11
CA LEU A 173 -7.85 -9.32 0.02
C LEU A 173 -7.74 -10.44 -1.01
N THR A 174 -8.32 -10.23 -2.19
CA THR A 174 -8.08 -11.08 -3.37
C THR A 174 -6.66 -10.87 -3.89
N ARG A 175 -6.20 -11.75 -4.80
CA ARG A 175 -4.87 -11.66 -5.42
C ARG A 175 -4.49 -10.23 -5.81
N TRP A 176 -3.23 -9.87 -5.51
CA TRP A 176 -2.58 -8.58 -5.78
C TRP A 176 -3.14 -7.35 -5.06
N ARG A 177 -4.22 -7.50 -4.29
CA ARG A 177 -4.73 -6.44 -3.43
C ARG A 177 -3.86 -6.29 -2.19
N GLY A 178 -3.81 -5.06 -1.71
CA GLY A 178 -3.15 -4.75 -0.45
C GLY A 178 -3.86 -3.64 0.29
N GLN A 179 -3.76 -3.69 1.61
CA GLN A 179 -4.39 -2.75 2.51
C GLN A 179 -3.40 -2.36 3.61
N THR A 180 -3.35 -1.08 3.92
CA THR A 180 -2.60 -0.57 5.07
C THR A 180 -3.56 -0.33 6.23
N TYR A 181 -3.22 -0.94 7.36
CA TYR A 181 -3.88 -0.80 8.66
C TYR A 181 -3.02 0.12 9.52
N VAL A 182 -3.65 1.07 10.20
CA VAL A 182 -2.98 2.05 11.07
C VAL A 182 -3.60 1.98 12.46
N ALA A 183 -2.76 1.88 13.49
CA ALA A 183 -3.20 1.90 14.86
C ALA A 183 -3.63 3.31 15.28
N TRP A 184 -4.79 3.42 15.91
CA TRP A 184 -5.33 4.68 16.43
C TRP A 184 -6.22 4.42 17.66
N GLU A 185 -5.88 5.02 18.80
CA GLU A 185 -6.65 4.97 20.05
C GLU A 185 -6.98 3.54 20.53
N GLY A 186 -6.01 2.63 20.38
CA GLY A 186 -6.19 1.23 20.77
C GLY A 186 -7.02 0.39 19.79
N ASN A 187 -7.35 0.93 18.63
CA ASN A 187 -8.03 0.23 17.53
C ASN A 187 -7.21 0.31 16.24
N TRP A 188 -7.72 -0.32 15.19
CA TRP A 188 -7.16 -0.27 13.84
C TRP A 188 -8.12 0.45 12.88
N ILE A 189 -7.56 1.28 12.02
CA ILE A 189 -8.25 1.94 10.91
C ILE A 189 -7.55 1.61 9.59
N THR A 190 -8.24 1.73 8.46
CA THR A 190 -7.61 1.58 7.15
C THR A 190 -7.17 2.94 6.59
N ARG A 191 -5.93 3.03 6.07
CA ARG A 191 -5.41 4.28 5.48
C ARG A 191 -6.01 4.58 4.10
N ASN A 192 -6.23 3.53 3.30
CA ASN A 192 -6.73 3.62 1.92
C ASN A 192 -7.90 2.63 1.77
N ARG A 193 -9.06 2.96 2.32
CA ARG A 193 -10.23 2.07 2.23
C ARG A 193 -10.68 1.92 0.79
N GLU A 194 -10.63 0.71 0.24
CA GLU A 194 -11.25 0.43 -1.06
C GLU A 194 -12.78 0.53 -0.94
N THR A 195 -13.41 1.39 -1.74
CA THR A 195 -14.85 1.67 -1.69
C THR A 195 -15.66 0.76 -2.63
N ARG A 196 -15.24 -0.49 -2.82
CA ARG A 196 -15.94 -1.41 -3.71
C ARG A 196 -17.18 -1.96 -3.01
N THR A 197 -18.27 -2.09 -3.76
CA THR A 197 -19.49 -2.77 -3.29
C THR A 197 -19.16 -4.22 -2.93
N GLU A 198 -19.81 -4.74 -1.90
CA GLU A 198 -19.78 -6.17 -1.57
C GLU A 198 -20.26 -7.01 -2.76
N ASN A 199 -19.71 -8.21 -2.90
CA ASN A 199 -20.06 -9.16 -3.96
C ASN A 199 -19.97 -8.57 -5.39
N LEU A 200 -18.98 -7.69 -5.63
CA LEU A 200 -18.59 -7.21 -6.95
C LEU A 200 -17.13 -7.60 -7.22
N LEU A 201 -16.88 -8.38 -8.27
CA LEU A 201 -15.55 -8.80 -8.71
C LEU A 201 -15.29 -8.26 -10.12
N ASP A 202 -14.08 -7.75 -10.34
CA ASP A 202 -13.67 -7.23 -11.65
C ASP A 202 -12.72 -8.21 -12.33
N VAL A 203 -13.00 -8.52 -13.61
CA VAL A 203 -12.10 -9.26 -14.50
C VAL A 203 -11.48 -8.27 -15.47
N SER A 204 -10.15 -8.20 -15.47
CA SER A 204 -9.37 -7.36 -16.40
C SER A 204 -7.90 -7.79 -16.40
N GLN A 205 -7.16 -7.46 -17.46
CA GLN A 205 -5.73 -7.82 -17.58
C GLN A 205 -4.85 -7.44 -16.37
N ASN A 206 -5.21 -6.37 -15.64
CA ASN A 206 -4.46 -5.85 -14.50
C ASN A 206 -5.17 -6.06 -13.15
N GLY A 207 -6.29 -6.78 -13.15
CA GLY A 207 -7.14 -7.01 -11.98
C GLY A 207 -6.70 -8.21 -11.13
N SER A 208 -7.44 -8.48 -10.06
CA SER A 208 -7.23 -9.69 -9.26
C SER A 208 -7.52 -10.96 -10.07
N PHE A 209 -8.44 -10.89 -11.02
CA PHE A 209 -8.78 -11.94 -11.97
C PHE A 209 -8.53 -11.41 -13.37
N THR A 210 -7.74 -12.14 -14.14
CA THR A 210 -7.37 -11.75 -15.51
C THR A 210 -8.23 -12.45 -16.55
N THR A 211 -8.94 -13.51 -16.17
CA THR A 211 -9.83 -14.27 -17.06
C THR A 211 -11.14 -14.65 -16.36
N ILE A 212 -12.16 -14.95 -17.16
CA ILE A 212 -13.46 -15.46 -16.67
C ILE A 212 -13.31 -16.80 -15.94
N PRO A 213 -12.53 -17.79 -16.43
CA PRO A 213 -12.27 -19.02 -15.67
C PRO A 213 -11.69 -18.78 -14.28
N GLU A 214 -10.71 -17.87 -14.12
CA GLU A 214 -10.10 -17.60 -12.82
C GLU A 214 -11.12 -17.11 -11.79
N VAL A 215 -12.02 -16.18 -12.17
CA VAL A 215 -13.03 -15.67 -11.24
C VAL A 215 -14.09 -16.73 -10.90
N ILE A 216 -14.42 -17.62 -11.83
CA ILE A 216 -15.34 -18.74 -11.57
C ILE A 216 -14.72 -19.73 -10.59
N GLU A 217 -13.45 -20.09 -10.75
CA GLU A 217 -12.72 -20.94 -9.81
C GLU A 217 -12.68 -20.33 -8.41
N PHE A 218 -12.44 -19.02 -8.31
CA PHE A 218 -12.49 -18.31 -7.04
C PHE A 218 -13.89 -18.34 -6.41
N LEU A 219 -14.94 -18.08 -7.19
CA LEU A 219 -16.33 -18.11 -6.69
C LEU A 219 -16.75 -19.51 -6.20
N ASN A 220 -16.27 -20.57 -6.85
CA ASN A 220 -16.54 -21.94 -6.38
C ASN A 220 -16.03 -22.18 -4.95
N LEU A 221 -14.97 -21.50 -4.54
CA LEU A 221 -14.36 -21.64 -3.21
C LEU A 221 -14.92 -20.63 -2.21
N HIS A 222 -15.15 -19.38 -2.65
CA HIS A 222 -15.28 -18.24 -1.74
C HIS A 222 -16.57 -17.43 -1.88
N MET A 223 -17.54 -17.87 -2.68
CA MET A 223 -18.78 -17.13 -2.88
C MET A 223 -19.66 -17.17 -1.63
N THR A 224 -19.89 -15.99 -1.03
CA THR A 224 -20.69 -15.83 0.20
C THR A 224 -22.08 -15.24 -0.05
N GLY A 225 -22.38 -14.82 -1.29
CA GLY A 225 -23.68 -14.30 -1.67
C GLY A 225 -23.79 -14.05 -3.18
N PRO A 226 -24.97 -13.59 -3.66
CA PRO A 226 -25.17 -13.24 -5.07
C PRO A 226 -24.11 -12.24 -5.52
N THR A 227 -23.41 -12.55 -6.61
CA THR A 227 -22.21 -11.81 -7.03
C THR A 227 -22.32 -11.27 -8.45
N VAL A 228 -21.83 -10.05 -8.65
CA VAL A 228 -21.61 -9.47 -9.97
C VAL A 228 -20.14 -9.62 -10.36
N VAL A 229 -19.91 -10.29 -11.48
CA VAL A 229 -18.63 -10.33 -12.19
C VAL A 229 -18.67 -9.28 -13.29
N ARG A 230 -17.97 -8.18 -13.09
CA ARG A 230 -17.85 -7.10 -14.07
C ARG A 230 -16.62 -7.34 -14.95
N LEU A 231 -16.83 -7.32 -16.26
CA LEU A 231 -15.81 -7.52 -17.28
C LEU A 231 -15.40 -6.17 -17.85
N SER A 232 -14.10 -5.93 -17.98
CA SER A 232 -13.52 -4.78 -18.69
C SER A 232 -13.96 -4.73 -20.16
N GLY A 233 -13.87 -3.53 -20.76
CA GLY A 233 -14.15 -3.29 -22.18
C GLY A 233 -13.04 -3.85 -23.08
N GLU A 234 -12.96 -5.17 -23.15
CA GLU A 234 -12.02 -5.93 -23.99
C GLU A 234 -12.63 -7.27 -24.39
N THR A 235 -11.92 -8.01 -25.24
CA THR A 235 -12.29 -9.38 -25.60
C THR A 235 -11.80 -10.35 -24.53
N HIS A 236 -12.72 -11.14 -23.99
CA HIS A 236 -12.45 -12.21 -23.04
C HIS A 236 -12.60 -13.55 -23.75
N GLU A 237 -11.51 -14.30 -23.87
CA GLU A 237 -11.53 -15.60 -24.54
C GLU A 237 -12.01 -16.72 -23.60
N ILE A 238 -12.83 -17.63 -24.15
CA ILE A 238 -13.24 -18.88 -23.50
C ILE A 238 -12.75 -20.05 -24.35
N ASP A 239 -11.81 -20.82 -23.81
CA ASP A 239 -11.19 -21.97 -24.47
C ASP A 239 -11.72 -23.33 -23.98
N ALA A 240 -12.53 -23.36 -22.93
CA ALA A 240 -13.22 -24.55 -22.46
C ALA A 240 -14.59 -24.17 -21.89
N THR A 241 -15.55 -25.11 -21.92
CA THR A 241 -16.88 -24.89 -21.34
C THR A 241 -16.77 -24.57 -19.85
N GLN A 242 -17.28 -23.40 -19.47
CA GLN A 242 -17.37 -22.95 -18.10
C GLN A 242 -18.64 -23.49 -17.45
N THR A 243 -18.51 -24.48 -16.58
CA THR A 243 -19.66 -25.02 -15.82
C THR A 243 -19.91 -24.12 -14.60
N ILE A 244 -21.07 -23.45 -14.59
CA ILE A 244 -21.48 -22.57 -13.49
C ILE A 244 -22.41 -23.34 -12.56
N ASN A 245 -21.83 -23.92 -11.52
CA ASN A 245 -22.53 -24.59 -10.42
C ASN A 245 -22.13 -23.96 -9.08
N LEU A 246 -22.56 -22.71 -8.90
CA LEU A 246 -22.21 -21.87 -7.77
C LEU A 246 -23.29 -21.93 -6.67
N PRO A 247 -22.96 -21.65 -5.39
CA PRO A 247 -23.91 -21.68 -4.29
C PRO A 247 -24.94 -20.52 -4.34
N PHE A 248 -24.64 -19.44 -5.07
CA PHE A 248 -25.52 -18.29 -5.23
C PHE A 248 -25.59 -17.84 -6.70
N PRO A 249 -26.60 -17.05 -7.08
CA PRO A 249 -26.69 -16.51 -8.43
C PRO A 249 -25.50 -15.63 -8.81
N VAL A 250 -25.11 -15.67 -10.09
CA VAL A 250 -24.01 -14.86 -10.62
C VAL A 250 -24.47 -14.01 -11.81
N THR A 251 -24.05 -12.75 -11.84
CA THR A 251 -24.24 -11.85 -12.98
C THR A 251 -22.91 -11.60 -13.65
N PHE A 252 -22.78 -11.96 -14.94
CA PHE A 252 -21.68 -11.49 -15.78
C PHE A 252 -22.13 -10.23 -16.49
N GLN A 253 -21.39 -9.13 -16.29
CA GLN A 253 -21.77 -7.82 -16.80
C GLN A 253 -20.60 -7.13 -17.49
N GLY A 254 -20.78 -6.68 -18.73
CA GLY A 254 -19.81 -5.80 -19.40
C GLY A 254 -19.81 -4.39 -18.82
N ILE A 255 -18.72 -3.65 -19.04
CA ILE A 255 -18.58 -2.28 -18.50
C ILE A 255 -19.55 -1.28 -19.16
N SER A 256 -19.90 -1.54 -20.41
CA SER A 256 -20.87 -0.78 -21.22
C SER A 256 -21.33 -1.64 -22.40
N PHE A 257 -22.53 -1.38 -22.92
CA PHE A 257 -23.07 -2.07 -24.08
C PHE A 257 -22.14 -1.91 -25.29
N GLY A 258 -21.80 -3.03 -25.94
CA GLY A 258 -20.96 -3.07 -27.14
C GLY A 258 -19.44 -2.98 -26.89
N GLU A 259 -18.99 -2.81 -25.65
CA GLU A 259 -17.56 -2.66 -25.32
C GLU A 259 -16.89 -3.95 -24.84
N THR A 260 -17.67 -4.92 -24.35
CA THR A 260 -17.15 -6.20 -23.86
C THR A 260 -17.62 -7.33 -24.77
N GLU A 261 -16.66 -8.09 -25.31
CA GLU A 261 -16.90 -9.28 -26.12
C GLU A 261 -16.42 -10.53 -25.38
N ILE A 262 -17.20 -11.61 -25.45
CA ILE A 262 -16.78 -12.94 -25.04
C ILE A 262 -16.63 -13.79 -26.30
N ASP A 263 -15.40 -14.22 -26.58
CA ASP A 263 -15.04 -14.95 -27.80
C ASP A 263 -14.73 -16.41 -27.47
N GLY A 264 -15.44 -17.33 -28.14
CA GLY A 264 -15.16 -18.76 -28.01
C GLY A 264 -13.98 -19.14 -28.89
N THR A 265 -12.99 -19.83 -28.32
CA THR A 265 -11.86 -20.36 -29.10
C THR A 265 -12.10 -21.82 -29.50
N SER A 266 -11.09 -22.46 -30.10
CA SER A 266 -11.24 -23.82 -30.63
C SER A 266 -11.64 -24.88 -29.61
N GLY A 267 -11.36 -24.66 -28.32
CA GLY A 267 -11.67 -25.66 -27.29
C GLY A 267 -13.15 -25.68 -26.84
N VAL A 268 -13.97 -24.70 -27.26
CA VAL A 268 -15.45 -24.78 -27.16
C VAL A 268 -16.12 -25.23 -28.45
N SER A 269 -15.37 -25.76 -29.43
CA SER A 269 -15.97 -26.29 -30.66
C SER A 269 -16.96 -27.44 -30.35
N GLY A 270 -18.20 -27.30 -30.78
CA GLY A 270 -19.30 -28.23 -30.54
C GLY A 270 -19.86 -28.22 -29.12
N ASN A 271 -19.40 -27.33 -28.26
CA ASN A 271 -19.79 -27.24 -26.85
C ASN A 271 -20.18 -25.79 -26.49
N PRO A 272 -20.96 -25.57 -25.41
CA PRO A 272 -21.27 -24.22 -25.00
C PRO A 272 -20.08 -23.51 -24.35
N MET A 273 -20.03 -22.17 -24.43
CA MET A 273 -19.04 -21.42 -23.63
C MET A 273 -19.39 -21.49 -22.14
N PHE A 274 -20.67 -21.37 -21.80
CA PHE A 274 -21.16 -21.48 -20.43
C PHE A 274 -22.24 -22.55 -20.33
N ASP A 275 -22.08 -23.48 -19.38
CA ASP A 275 -23.11 -24.40 -18.93
C ASP A 275 -23.62 -23.96 -17.55
N CYS A 276 -24.79 -23.32 -17.53
CA CYS A 276 -25.34 -22.68 -16.34
C CYS A 276 -26.29 -23.64 -15.61
N GLN A 277 -25.82 -24.17 -14.49
CA GLN A 277 -26.58 -25.04 -13.59
C GLN A 277 -27.18 -24.25 -12.41
N THR A 278 -26.55 -23.13 -12.03
CA THR A 278 -27.09 -22.12 -11.12
C THR A 278 -27.70 -20.94 -11.90
N GLU A 279 -28.55 -20.14 -11.27
CA GLU A 279 -29.07 -18.90 -11.84
C GLU A 279 -27.94 -17.98 -12.34
N CYS A 280 -28.01 -17.61 -13.62
CA CYS A 280 -27.02 -16.79 -14.29
C CYS A 280 -27.71 -15.64 -15.02
N TYR A 281 -27.09 -14.46 -14.93
CA TYR A 281 -27.52 -13.26 -15.64
C TYR A 281 -26.37 -12.75 -16.51
N PHE A 282 -26.65 -12.43 -17.77
CA PHE A 282 -25.66 -11.89 -18.71
C PHE A 282 -26.15 -10.52 -19.21
N LYS A 283 -25.33 -9.47 -19.00
CA LYS A 283 -25.74 -8.08 -19.24
C LYS A 283 -24.66 -7.25 -19.93
N MET A 284 -25.02 -6.49 -20.97
CA MET A 284 -24.09 -5.59 -21.68
C MET A 284 -22.90 -6.35 -22.30
N LEU A 285 -23.16 -7.49 -22.91
CA LEU A 285 -22.13 -8.40 -23.44
C LEU A 285 -22.43 -8.80 -24.89
N THR A 286 -21.39 -8.85 -25.71
CA THR A 286 -21.45 -9.48 -27.04
C THR A 286 -20.84 -10.88 -26.96
N PHE A 287 -21.54 -11.89 -27.48
CA PHE A 287 -20.99 -13.24 -27.61
C PHE A 287 -20.60 -13.52 -29.07
N LYS A 288 -19.41 -14.10 -29.25
CA LYS A 288 -18.92 -14.49 -30.56
C LYS A 288 -18.56 -15.98 -30.58
N ALA A 289 -19.32 -16.75 -31.35
CA ALA A 289 -19.12 -18.19 -31.47
C ALA A 289 -17.79 -18.51 -32.18
N TYR A 290 -17.11 -19.58 -31.75
CA TYR A 290 -15.88 -20.06 -32.40
C TYR A 290 -16.07 -20.37 -33.89
N SER A 291 -17.20 -20.99 -34.24
CA SER A 291 -17.52 -21.31 -35.63
C SER A 291 -19.03 -21.36 -35.86
N ASN A 292 -19.42 -21.46 -37.14
CA ASN A 292 -20.83 -21.59 -37.56
C ASN A 292 -21.36 -23.03 -37.48
N ALA A 293 -20.61 -23.96 -36.88
CA ALA A 293 -21.06 -25.35 -36.73
C ALA A 293 -22.25 -25.46 -35.77
N SER A 294 -23.16 -26.40 -36.02
CA SER A 294 -24.28 -26.68 -35.12
C SER A 294 -23.77 -27.15 -33.75
N GLY A 295 -24.29 -26.58 -32.65
CA GLY A 295 -23.91 -26.95 -31.29
C GLY A 295 -22.98 -25.95 -30.60
N ASN A 296 -22.47 -24.93 -31.30
CA ASN A 296 -21.66 -23.84 -30.73
C ASN A 296 -22.54 -22.78 -30.03
N ASN A 297 -23.37 -23.20 -29.09
CA ASN A 297 -24.20 -22.26 -28.33
C ASN A 297 -23.31 -21.42 -27.42
N ALA A 298 -23.50 -20.11 -27.31
CA ALA A 298 -22.75 -19.34 -26.30
C ALA A 298 -23.14 -19.78 -24.88
N LEU A 299 -24.45 -19.97 -24.67
CA LEU A 299 -25.04 -20.25 -23.38
C LEU A 299 -25.89 -21.52 -23.45
N ASN A 300 -25.71 -22.40 -22.45
CA ASN A 300 -26.56 -23.55 -22.20
C ASN A 300 -27.12 -23.45 -20.78
N PHE A 301 -28.44 -23.57 -20.63
CA PHE A 301 -29.12 -23.47 -19.34
C PHE A 301 -29.63 -24.87 -18.95
N THR A 302 -29.02 -25.46 -17.93
CA THR A 302 -29.27 -26.86 -17.52
C THR A 302 -29.78 -26.99 -16.09
N GLY A 303 -29.77 -25.89 -15.32
CA GLY A 303 -30.34 -25.83 -13.98
C GLY A 303 -31.83 -26.14 -13.95
N SER A 304 -32.26 -26.90 -12.94
CA SER A 304 -33.69 -27.18 -12.72
C SER A 304 -34.29 -26.14 -11.77
N GLY A 305 -35.39 -25.51 -12.17
CA GLY A 305 -36.06 -24.50 -11.34
C GLY A 305 -35.30 -23.18 -11.22
N THR A 306 -34.31 -22.94 -12.08
CA THR A 306 -33.51 -21.71 -12.13
C THR A 306 -34.12 -20.69 -13.09
N TYR A 307 -34.03 -19.41 -12.74
CA TYR A 307 -34.29 -18.30 -13.65
C TYR A 307 -32.97 -17.76 -14.23
N HIS A 308 -32.93 -17.56 -15.54
CA HIS A 308 -31.79 -16.98 -16.25
C HIS A 308 -32.25 -15.76 -17.06
N GLU A 309 -31.41 -14.73 -17.15
CA GLU A 309 -31.68 -13.53 -17.96
C GLU A 309 -30.49 -13.24 -18.87
N VAL A 310 -30.77 -12.99 -20.15
CA VAL A 310 -29.80 -12.42 -21.09
C VAL A 310 -30.39 -11.12 -21.58
N LYS A 311 -29.72 -10.00 -21.30
CA LYS A 311 -30.25 -8.67 -21.56
C LYS A 311 -29.16 -7.74 -22.07
N ASP A 312 -29.52 -6.89 -23.02
CA ASP A 312 -28.66 -5.88 -23.63
C ASP A 312 -27.38 -6.50 -24.20
#